data_AF-S6AB24-F1
#
_entry.id   AF-S6AB24-F1
#
_cell.length_a   1.000
_cell.length_b   1.000
_cell.length_c   1.000
_cell.angle_alpha   90.00
_cell.angle_beta   90.00
_cell.angle_gamma   90.00
#
_symmetry.space_group_name_H-M   'P 1'
#
loop_
_entity.id
_entity.type
_entity.pdbx_description
1 polymer ?
#
loop_
_entity_poly.entity_id
_entity_poly.type
_entity_poly.pdbx_seq_one_letter_code
_entity_poly.pdbx_strand_id
1 'polypeptide(L)'
;MFTDPIRCWRQQRGISLIELIIFIVIVSVSIVGILSVMNVTVKSSADPMVRKQAMAMAEAILEEVLAKDYVNPAGGFAEADFNTCAGRLQYDDVDDYACFDGVPATAVIKGNATLGAGSIASLAAYSATIAVASVTVNAVAMKKITVTVAGSGDTIQLSGYRAGY
;
A
#
# COMPACT_ATOMS: atom_id res chain seq x y z
N MET A 1 55.70 13.34 58.92
CA MET A 1 55.87 12.70 57.60
C MET A 1 54.59 12.96 56.81
N PHE A 2 54.57 14.06 56.07
CA PHE A 2 53.44 14.49 55.23
C PHE A 2 53.88 14.37 53.78
N THR A 3 53.20 13.53 53.00
CA THR A 3 53.36 13.48 51.54
C THR A 3 52.22 14.29 50.92
N ASP A 4 52.53 15.50 50.47
CA ASP A 4 51.57 16.29 49.70
C ASP A 4 51.47 15.77 48.26
N PRO A 5 50.26 15.51 47.74
CA PRO A 5 50.08 15.14 46.35
C PRO A 5 50.15 16.39 45.46
N ILE A 6 51.00 16.36 44.44
CA ILE A 6 51.06 17.39 43.40
C ILE A 6 49.73 17.37 42.62
N ARG A 7 48.84 18.32 42.91
CA ARG A 7 47.68 18.60 42.06
C ARG A 7 48.17 19.25 40.76
N CYS A 8 48.22 18.48 39.68
CA CYS A 8 48.31 19.03 38.34
C CYS A 8 47.00 19.76 38.01
N TRP A 9 47.00 21.08 38.21
CA TRP A 9 45.93 21.94 37.75
C TRP A 9 45.93 21.92 36.22
N ARG A 10 44.96 21.20 35.66
CA ARG A 10 44.71 21.14 34.21
C ARG A 10 44.31 22.56 33.78
N GLN A 11 45.21 23.27 33.10
CA GLN A 11 44.93 24.62 32.62
C GLN A 11 43.75 24.56 31.65
N GLN A 12 42.63 25.18 32.03
CA GLN A 12 41.55 25.46 31.09
C GLN A 12 42.06 26.48 30.08
N ARG A 13 42.43 25.99 28.90
CA ARG A 13 42.65 26.85 27.75
C ARG A 13 41.27 27.23 27.21
N GLY A 14 40.94 28.51 27.28
CA GLY A 14 39.74 29.06 26.67
C GLY A 14 39.80 28.94 25.14
N ILE A 15 38.63 29.00 24.51
CA ILE A 15 38.48 29.06 23.05
C ILE A 15 38.77 30.48 22.55
N SER A 16 39.42 30.60 21.39
CA SER A 16 39.63 31.89 20.77
C SER A 16 38.34 32.46 20.17
N LEU A 17 38.27 33.80 20.04
CA LEU A 17 37.12 34.47 19.41
C LEU A 17 36.91 33.98 17.96
N ILE A 18 38.00 33.69 17.24
CA ILE A 18 37.94 33.16 15.88
C ILE A 18 37.43 31.71 15.84
N GLU A 19 37.80 30.86 16.80
CA GLU A 19 37.25 29.49 16.91
C GLU A 19 35.75 29.51 17.16
N LEU A 20 35.26 30.40 18.04
CA LEU A 20 33.83 30.52 18.30
C LEU A 20 33.05 30.93 17.03
N ILE A 21 33.59 31.89 16.27
CA ILE A 21 32.98 32.34 15.02
C ILE A 21 32.95 31.21 13.99
N ILE A 22 34.06 30.47 13.82
CA ILE A 22 34.11 29.35 12.87
C ILE A 22 33.16 28.22 13.33
N PHE A 23 33.05 27.97 14.63
CA PHE A 23 32.13 26.97 15.17
C PHE A 23 30.66 27.28 14.84
N ILE A 24 30.20 28.51 15.08
CA ILE A 24 28.81 28.89 14.76
C ILE A 24 28.52 28.84 13.25
N VAL A 25 29.51 29.18 12.41
CA VAL A 25 29.39 29.07 10.94
C VAL A 25 29.26 27.62 10.52
N ILE A 26 30.07 26.71 11.05
CA ILE A 26 29.97 25.28 10.72
C ILE A 26 28.62 24.70 11.17
N VAL A 27 28.18 25.02 12.39
CA VAL A 27 26.90 24.51 12.93
C VAL A 27 25.71 25.04 12.12
N SER A 28 25.72 26.32 11.74
CA SER A 28 24.64 26.90 10.93
C SER A 28 24.51 26.23 9.55
N VAL A 29 25.62 26.00 8.83
CA VAL A 29 25.58 25.30 7.54
C VAL A 29 25.17 23.82 7.72
N SER A 30 25.60 23.19 8.81
CA SER A 30 25.24 21.80 9.13
C SER A 30 23.73 21.62 9.36
N ILE A 31 23.10 22.54 10.09
CA ILE A 31 21.66 22.50 10.37
C ILE A 31 20.84 22.61 9.07
N VAL A 32 21.27 23.47 8.13
CA VAL A 32 20.62 23.58 6.81
C VAL A 32 20.69 22.26 6.04
N GLY A 33 21.85 21.58 6.09
CA GLY A 33 22.01 20.25 5.49
C GLY A 33 21.07 19.20 6.11
N ILE A 34 20.97 19.15 7.44
CA ILE A 34 20.10 18.20 8.16
C ILE A 34 18.62 18.44 7.84
N LEU A 35 18.19 19.71 7.86
CA LEU A 35 16.81 20.08 7.54
C LEU A 35 16.45 19.74 6.08
N SER A 36 17.41 19.88 5.15
CA SER A 36 17.23 19.47 3.76
C SER A 36 16.95 17.96 3.64
N VAL A 37 17.73 17.12 4.33
CA VAL A 37 17.53 15.67 4.34
C VAL A 37 16.20 15.30 5.01
N MET A 38 15.85 15.92 6.15
CA MET A 38 14.58 15.68 6.82
C MET A 38 13.37 15.99 5.91
N ASN A 39 13.44 17.07 5.13
CA ASN A 39 12.35 17.45 4.22
C ASN A 39 12.17 16.43 3.08
N VAL A 40 13.28 15.89 2.54
CA VAL A 40 13.24 14.78 1.56
C VAL A 40 12.61 13.53 2.17
N THR A 41 13.02 13.16 3.38
CA THR A 41 12.51 11.98 4.07
C THR A 41 11.01 12.09 4.37
N VAL A 42 10.54 13.23 4.87
CA VAL A 42 9.10 13.46 5.17
C VAL A 42 8.25 13.43 3.91
N LYS A 43 8.71 14.05 2.82
CA LYS A 43 8.02 14.01 1.52
C LYS A 43 7.94 12.58 0.98
N SER A 44 8.99 11.78 1.14
CA SER A 44 8.99 10.36 0.76
C SER A 44 8.22 9.43 1.72
N SER A 45 7.65 9.95 2.82
CA SER A 45 6.97 9.16 3.86
C SER A 45 5.45 9.11 3.73
N ALA A 46 4.83 10.00 2.95
CA ALA A 46 3.38 9.93 2.68
C ALA A 46 3.03 8.81 1.67
N ASP A 47 3.87 8.66 0.65
CA ASP A 47 3.74 7.65 -0.41
C ASP A 47 3.73 6.18 0.10
N PRO A 48 4.57 5.75 1.06
CA PRO A 48 4.55 4.38 1.54
C PRO A 48 3.25 4.00 2.26
N MET A 49 2.57 4.92 2.95
CA MET A 49 1.27 4.63 3.57
C MET A 49 0.21 4.39 2.50
N VAL A 50 0.12 5.27 1.50
CA VAL A 50 -0.82 5.17 0.38
C VAL A 50 -0.63 3.86 -0.38
N ARG A 51 0.63 3.52 -0.67
CA ARG A 51 0.99 2.27 -1.33
C ARG A 51 0.63 1.04 -0.50
N LYS A 52 0.86 1.07 0.81
CA LYS A 52 0.49 -0.04 1.71
C LYS A 52 -1.02 -0.24 1.78
N GLN A 53 -1.80 0.83 1.76
CA GLN A 53 -3.27 0.76 1.70
C GLN A 53 -3.76 0.16 0.38
N ALA A 54 -3.22 0.62 -0.76
CA ALA A 54 -3.55 0.03 -2.06
C ALA A 54 -3.19 -1.46 -2.13
N MET A 55 -2.01 -1.84 -1.61
CA MET A 55 -1.58 -3.24 -1.55
C MET A 55 -2.51 -4.09 -0.68
N ALA A 56 -2.82 -3.64 0.54
CA ALA A 56 -3.71 -4.37 1.44
C ALA A 56 -5.12 -4.55 0.84
N MET A 57 -5.63 -3.55 0.13
CA MET A 57 -6.90 -3.65 -0.60
C MET A 57 -6.80 -4.65 -1.76
N ALA A 58 -5.71 -4.64 -2.53
CA ALA A 58 -5.50 -5.57 -3.64
C ALA A 58 -5.40 -7.02 -3.14
N GLU A 59 -4.66 -7.24 -2.04
CA GLU A 59 -4.51 -8.55 -1.39
C GLU A 59 -5.85 -9.06 -0.86
N ALA A 60 -6.59 -8.23 -0.11
CA ALA A 60 -7.88 -8.62 0.44
C ALA A 60 -8.90 -8.99 -0.66
N ILE A 61 -8.96 -8.20 -1.74
CA ILE A 61 -9.84 -8.52 -2.87
C ILE A 61 -9.39 -9.78 -3.58
N LEU A 62 -8.09 -9.94 -3.83
CA LEU A 62 -7.58 -11.14 -4.50
C LEU A 62 -7.86 -12.40 -3.69
N GLU A 63 -7.65 -12.36 -2.37
CA GLU A 63 -7.96 -13.49 -1.47
C GLU A 63 -9.45 -13.81 -1.44
N GLU A 64 -10.31 -12.79 -1.44
CA GLU A 64 -11.76 -12.98 -1.53
C GLU A 64 -12.16 -13.73 -2.81
N VAL A 65 -11.64 -13.30 -3.97
CA VAL A 65 -11.94 -13.95 -5.27
C VAL A 65 -11.38 -15.37 -5.32
N LEU A 66 -10.13 -15.57 -4.86
CA LEU A 66 -9.49 -16.89 -4.89
C LEU A 66 -10.13 -17.90 -3.93
N ALA A 67 -10.85 -17.44 -2.91
CA ALA A 67 -11.59 -18.30 -2.00
C ALA A 67 -12.87 -18.90 -2.62
N LYS A 68 -13.29 -18.41 -3.80
CA LYS A 68 -14.48 -18.89 -4.50
C LYS A 68 -14.22 -20.11 -5.36
N ASP A 69 -15.31 -20.73 -5.79
CA ASP A 69 -15.23 -21.92 -6.63
C ASP A 69 -14.73 -21.59 -8.03
N TYR A 70 -14.10 -22.59 -8.66
CA TYR A 70 -13.62 -22.44 -10.03
C TYR A 70 -14.78 -22.37 -11.03
N VAL A 71 -15.90 -23.01 -10.76
CA VAL A 71 -17.10 -23.04 -11.62
C VAL A 71 -18.30 -22.77 -10.74
N ASN A 72 -19.26 -22.04 -11.30
CA ASN A 72 -20.55 -21.79 -10.67
C ASN A 72 -21.21 -23.10 -10.19
N PRO A 73 -21.47 -23.24 -8.87
CA PRO A 73 -22.10 -24.43 -8.34
C PRO A 73 -23.53 -24.64 -8.88
N ALA A 74 -24.05 -25.85 -8.76
CA ALA A 74 -25.40 -26.15 -9.23
C ALA A 74 -26.45 -25.32 -8.46
N GLY A 75 -27.14 -24.41 -9.16
CA GLY A 75 -28.09 -23.47 -8.56
C GLY A 75 -27.42 -22.26 -7.88
N GLY A 76 -26.14 -22.03 -8.16
CA GLY A 76 -25.40 -20.86 -7.70
C GLY A 76 -25.85 -19.56 -8.35
N PHE A 77 -25.31 -18.47 -7.84
CA PHE A 77 -25.57 -17.14 -8.36
C PHE A 77 -24.87 -16.93 -9.70
N ALA A 78 -25.46 -16.11 -10.57
CA ALA A 78 -24.78 -15.67 -11.78
C ALA A 78 -25.05 -14.17 -11.93
N GLU A 79 -24.01 -13.37 -11.89
CA GLU A 79 -24.16 -11.92 -12.06
C GLU A 79 -24.76 -11.58 -13.43
N ALA A 80 -25.79 -10.74 -13.41
CA ALA A 80 -26.54 -10.34 -14.60
C ALA A 80 -26.58 -8.82 -14.78
N ASP A 81 -26.36 -8.04 -13.72
CA ASP A 81 -26.28 -6.58 -13.80
C ASP A 81 -24.83 -6.09 -13.73
N PHE A 82 -24.23 -6.04 -14.91
CA PHE A 82 -22.86 -5.56 -15.13
C PHE A 82 -22.68 -4.05 -14.93
N ASN A 83 -23.77 -3.28 -14.76
CA ASN A 83 -23.67 -1.84 -14.53
C ASN A 83 -23.38 -1.49 -13.07
N THR A 84 -23.94 -2.28 -12.14
CA THR A 84 -23.89 -1.98 -10.70
C THR A 84 -23.08 -3.00 -9.91
N CYS A 85 -22.96 -4.25 -10.40
CA CYS A 85 -22.27 -5.35 -9.70
C CYS A 85 -22.74 -5.51 -8.24
N ALA A 86 -24.05 -5.34 -8.03
CA ALA A 86 -24.64 -5.34 -6.69
C ALA A 86 -24.68 -6.74 -6.05
N GLY A 87 -24.48 -7.80 -6.84
CA GLY A 87 -24.56 -9.19 -6.40
C GLY A 87 -23.37 -9.70 -5.58
N ARG A 88 -22.33 -8.89 -5.30
CA ARG A 88 -21.06 -9.36 -4.72
C ARG A 88 -21.19 -10.25 -3.46
N LEU A 89 -22.20 -10.03 -2.62
CA LEU A 89 -22.44 -10.86 -1.44
C LEU A 89 -22.91 -12.29 -1.76
N GLN A 90 -23.44 -12.50 -2.95
CA GLN A 90 -23.95 -13.77 -3.46
C GLN A 90 -22.91 -14.51 -4.33
N TYR A 91 -21.83 -13.85 -4.72
CA TYR A 91 -20.82 -14.43 -5.61
C TYR A 91 -20.25 -15.70 -5.00
N ASP A 92 -20.33 -16.78 -5.74
CA ASP A 92 -19.93 -18.12 -5.29
C ASP A 92 -18.84 -18.74 -6.16
N ASP A 93 -18.62 -18.20 -7.37
CA ASP A 93 -17.49 -18.55 -8.23
C ASP A 93 -16.66 -17.35 -8.67
N VAL A 94 -15.50 -17.64 -9.25
CA VAL A 94 -14.55 -16.61 -9.70
C VAL A 94 -15.10 -15.75 -10.85
N ASP A 95 -15.94 -16.29 -11.74
CA ASP A 95 -16.42 -15.55 -12.92
C ASP A 95 -17.38 -14.41 -12.57
N ASP A 96 -18.13 -14.50 -11.47
CA ASP A 96 -19.02 -13.42 -11.03
C ASP A 96 -18.28 -12.09 -10.83
N TYR A 97 -17.01 -12.16 -10.38
CA TYR A 97 -16.18 -10.97 -10.18
C TYR A 97 -15.73 -10.28 -11.47
N ALA A 98 -15.91 -10.92 -12.63
CA ALA A 98 -15.67 -10.29 -13.93
C ALA A 98 -16.57 -9.08 -14.19
N CYS A 99 -17.65 -8.93 -13.41
CA CYS A 99 -18.46 -7.72 -13.40
C CYS A 99 -17.65 -6.44 -13.12
N PHE A 100 -16.62 -6.51 -12.27
CA PHE A 100 -15.83 -5.35 -11.87
C PHE A 100 -14.74 -4.96 -12.90
N ASP A 101 -15.06 -4.92 -14.19
CA ASP A 101 -14.10 -4.62 -15.26
C ASP A 101 -13.80 -3.11 -15.44
N GLY A 102 -14.55 -2.25 -14.73
CA GLY A 102 -14.46 -0.80 -14.84
C GLY A 102 -15.37 -0.17 -15.90
N VAL A 103 -16.27 -0.96 -16.51
CA VAL A 103 -17.20 -0.52 -17.55
C VAL A 103 -18.63 -0.94 -17.19
N PRO A 104 -19.53 0.02 -16.87
CA PRO A 104 -19.32 1.46 -16.77
C PRO A 104 -18.38 1.84 -15.62
N ALA A 105 -17.96 3.11 -15.51
CA ALA A 105 -17.01 3.56 -14.48
C ALA A 105 -17.47 3.32 -13.01
N THR A 106 -18.72 2.91 -12.81
CA THR A 106 -19.29 2.47 -11.53
C THR A 106 -19.04 1.00 -11.22
N ALA A 107 -18.73 0.16 -12.22
CA ALA A 107 -18.38 -1.25 -12.10
C ALA A 107 -16.96 -1.45 -11.54
N VAL A 108 -16.73 -0.87 -10.36
CA VAL A 108 -15.47 -0.93 -9.62
C VAL A 108 -15.77 -1.13 -8.14
N ILE A 109 -14.88 -1.80 -7.44
CA ILE A 109 -15.00 -1.92 -5.99
C ILE A 109 -14.41 -0.66 -5.34
N LYS A 110 -15.25 0.16 -4.71
CA LYS A 110 -14.81 1.41 -4.04
C LYS A 110 -14.18 1.10 -2.69
N GLY A 111 -13.03 1.71 -2.38
CA GLY A 111 -12.28 1.47 -1.13
C GLY A 111 -13.05 1.83 0.16
N ASN A 112 -14.04 2.72 0.07
CA ASN A 112 -14.96 3.00 1.18
C ASN A 112 -16.08 1.97 1.33
N ALA A 113 -16.17 0.99 0.44
CA ALA A 113 -17.15 -0.11 0.41
C ALA A 113 -16.48 -1.49 0.35
N THR A 114 -15.14 -1.58 0.42
CA THR A 114 -14.37 -2.83 0.29
C THR A 114 -14.28 -3.65 1.57
N LEU A 115 -14.48 -3.06 2.76
CA LEU A 115 -14.23 -3.73 4.05
C LEU A 115 -15.55 -3.95 4.81
N GLY A 116 -16.43 -4.78 4.25
CA GLY A 116 -17.71 -5.11 4.87
C GLY A 116 -18.62 -3.89 5.07
N ALA A 117 -19.35 -3.85 6.19
CA ALA A 117 -20.37 -2.83 6.46
C ALA A 117 -19.82 -1.45 6.90
N GLY A 118 -18.51 -1.31 7.10
CA GLY A 118 -17.89 -0.09 7.61
C GLY A 118 -17.21 0.73 6.53
N SER A 119 -17.71 1.94 6.25
CA SER A 119 -17.01 2.83 5.33
C SER A 119 -15.75 3.40 5.97
N ILE A 120 -14.60 3.27 5.31
CA ILE A 120 -13.38 3.95 5.72
C ILE A 120 -13.20 5.17 4.81
N ALA A 121 -13.50 6.37 5.34
CA ALA A 121 -13.47 7.61 4.56
C ALA A 121 -12.11 7.91 3.91
N SER A 122 -11.00 7.49 4.53
CA SER A 122 -9.65 7.67 3.98
C SER A 122 -9.38 6.80 2.74
N LEU A 123 -10.18 5.77 2.48
CA LEU A 123 -10.08 4.90 1.30
C LEU A 123 -11.00 5.33 0.15
N ALA A 124 -11.71 6.46 0.27
CA ALA A 124 -12.64 6.92 -0.76
C ALA A 124 -11.98 7.23 -2.12
N ALA A 125 -10.68 7.52 -2.12
CA ALA A 125 -9.91 7.75 -3.34
C ALA A 125 -9.48 6.45 -4.06
N TYR A 126 -9.71 5.28 -3.45
CA TYR A 126 -9.29 4.00 -4.01
C TYR A 126 -10.44 3.31 -4.73
N SER A 127 -10.11 2.66 -5.84
CA SER A 127 -11.03 1.79 -6.56
C SER A 127 -10.30 0.59 -7.14
N ALA A 128 -10.98 -0.55 -7.21
CA ALA A 128 -10.43 -1.76 -7.79
C ALA A 128 -11.24 -2.22 -9.00
N THR A 129 -10.52 -2.67 -10.03
CA THR A 129 -11.07 -3.49 -11.12
C THR A 129 -10.53 -4.91 -11.04
N ILE A 130 -11.27 -5.84 -11.60
CA ILE A 130 -10.95 -7.27 -11.64
C ILE A 130 -11.09 -7.73 -13.09
N ALA A 131 -10.06 -8.39 -13.58
CA ALA A 131 -10.12 -9.13 -14.84
C ALA A 131 -9.95 -10.63 -14.56
N VAL A 132 -10.89 -11.42 -15.06
CA VAL A 132 -10.87 -12.88 -15.00
C VAL A 132 -10.63 -13.40 -16.41
N ALA A 133 -9.58 -14.19 -16.60
CA ALA A 133 -9.25 -14.77 -17.89
C ALA A 133 -9.03 -16.28 -17.77
N SER A 134 -9.67 -17.06 -18.64
CA SER A 134 -9.35 -18.48 -18.78
C SER A 134 -7.95 -18.66 -19.38
N VAL A 135 -7.14 -19.49 -18.75
CA VAL A 135 -5.75 -19.77 -19.15
C VAL A 135 -5.45 -21.25 -19.00
N THR A 136 -4.51 -21.76 -19.79
CA THR A 136 -3.97 -23.11 -19.60
C THR A 136 -2.52 -23.00 -19.15
N VAL A 137 -2.18 -23.63 -18.02
CA VAL A 137 -0.81 -23.69 -17.51
C VAL A 137 -0.44 -25.16 -17.35
N ASN A 138 0.59 -25.60 -18.08
CA ASN A 138 1.03 -27.01 -18.09
C ASN A 138 -0.14 -28.00 -18.32
N ALA A 139 -0.98 -27.72 -19.32
CA ALA A 139 -2.19 -28.49 -19.67
C ALA A 139 -3.32 -28.51 -18.61
N VAL A 140 -3.21 -27.74 -17.53
CA VAL A 140 -4.29 -27.55 -16.55
C VAL A 140 -5.07 -26.29 -16.89
N ALA A 141 -6.39 -26.41 -17.03
CA ALA A 141 -7.29 -25.27 -17.17
C ALA A 141 -7.38 -24.51 -15.84
N MET A 142 -7.09 -23.21 -15.89
CA MET A 142 -7.14 -22.32 -14.73
C MET A 142 -7.79 -20.99 -15.13
N LYS A 143 -8.24 -20.24 -14.14
CA LYS A 143 -8.61 -18.83 -14.27
C LYS A 143 -7.47 -18.00 -13.72
N LYS A 144 -6.97 -17.03 -14.49
CA LYS A 144 -6.09 -15.97 -14.01
C LYS A 144 -6.97 -14.80 -13.56
N ILE A 145 -6.88 -14.48 -12.28
CA ILE A 145 -7.53 -13.32 -11.69
C ILE A 145 -6.49 -12.21 -11.63
N THR A 146 -6.84 -11.03 -12.12
CA THR A 146 -6.00 -9.83 -12.04
C THR A 146 -6.77 -8.72 -11.34
N VAL A 147 -6.31 -8.34 -10.15
CA VAL A 147 -6.89 -7.24 -9.37
C VAL A 147 -6.03 -6.00 -9.58
N THR A 148 -6.63 -4.90 -10.02
CA THR A 148 -5.96 -3.62 -10.21
C THR A 148 -6.58 -2.58 -9.31
N VAL A 149 -5.83 -2.10 -8.31
CA VAL A 149 -6.25 -1.04 -7.39
C VAL A 149 -5.59 0.27 -7.80
N ALA A 150 -6.41 1.26 -8.16
CA ALA A 150 -5.98 2.64 -8.38
C ALA A 150 -6.24 3.46 -7.12
N GLY A 151 -5.20 4.07 -6.56
CA GLY A 151 -5.26 5.03 -5.45
C GLY A 151 -5.01 6.47 -5.90
N SER A 152 -4.68 7.36 -4.96
CA SER A 152 -4.51 8.81 -5.21
C SER A 152 -3.24 9.22 -5.99
N GLY A 153 -2.51 8.26 -6.59
CA GLY A 153 -1.25 8.53 -7.29
C GLY A 153 -0.53 7.28 -7.78
N ASP A 154 -0.80 6.13 -7.17
CA ASP A 154 -0.25 4.82 -7.54
C ASP A 154 -1.34 3.85 -8.02
N THR A 155 -0.93 2.93 -8.88
CA THR A 155 -1.73 1.76 -9.27
C THR A 155 -0.97 0.49 -8.88
N ILE A 156 -1.65 -0.40 -8.16
CA ILE A 156 -1.11 -1.70 -7.76
C ILE A 156 -1.90 -2.78 -8.48
N GLN A 157 -1.19 -3.73 -9.08
CA GLN A 157 -1.77 -4.88 -9.76
C GLN A 157 -1.25 -6.17 -9.16
N LEU A 158 -2.17 -7.06 -8.76
CA LEU A 158 -1.86 -8.41 -8.31
C LEU A 158 -2.53 -9.43 -9.22
N SER A 159 -1.93 -10.60 -9.35
CA SER A 159 -2.54 -11.71 -10.07
C SER A 159 -2.46 -13.00 -9.28
N GLY A 160 -3.54 -13.78 -9.34
CA GLY A 160 -3.64 -15.11 -8.78
C GLY A 160 -4.22 -16.10 -9.80
N TYR A 161 -4.13 -17.38 -9.48
CA TYR A 161 -4.66 -18.44 -10.33
C TYR A 161 -5.57 -19.35 -9.52
N ARG A 162 -6.76 -19.67 -10.08
CA ARG A 162 -7.67 -20.67 -9.56
C ARG A 162 -7.71 -21.84 -10.53
N ALA A 163 -7.27 -23.02 -10.08
CA ALA A 163 -7.40 -24.26 -10.84
C ALA A 163 -8.78 -24.88 -10.62
N GLY A 164 -9.33 -25.53 -11.66
CA GLY A 164 -10.45 -26.45 -11.51
C GLY A 164 -9.91 -27.82 -11.15
N TYR A 165 -10.14 -28.26 -9.91
CA TYR A 165 -9.82 -29.60 -9.42
C TYR A 165 -11.10 -30.34 -9.01
#